data_AF-A0A0C2FUF3-F1
#
_entry.id   AF-A0A0C2FUF3-F1
#
_cell.length_a   1.000
_cell.length_b   1.000
_cell.length_c   1.000
_cell.angle_alpha   90.00
_cell.angle_beta   90.00
_cell.angle_gamma   90.00
#
_symmetry.space_group_name_H-M   'P 1'
#
loop_
_entity.id
_entity.type
_entity.pdbx_description
1 polymer ?
#
loop_
_entity_poly.entity_id
_entity_poly.type
_entity_poly.pdbx_seq_one_letter_code
_entity_poly.pdbx_strand_id
1 'polypeptide(L)'
;MDLNTITGIIGGIGRMLETSVDTINVPSELIMGRWFQMYKAAINFDVFRTQMFCPVAYFSPNPIMGEDGFSMEEAYRTISKTGPIETYKRDMNKVGPGQYWMYTEEYFYPRQFYIIAAGPSFDNETKKADEPLQYIIVTDANRLSLMVYARDPHVFFQKYNKDVLEFMEKKGFGGRVFWNSPRPIYQGPDCEWPSEKEVFARRVLKNQELAERSKNGTAEPAMSGMPLADMLRDPKKTLERLVGTQGH
;
A
#
# COMPACT_ATOMS: atom_id res chain seq x y z
N MET A 1 -23.57 -18.32 -25.70
CA MET A 1 -23.16 -17.62 -24.47
C MET A 1 -22.69 -18.68 -23.50
N ASP A 2 -21.41 -18.66 -23.16
CA ASP A 2 -20.70 -19.74 -22.47
C ASP A 2 -21.01 -19.69 -20.95
N LEU A 3 -21.45 -20.81 -20.38
CA LEU A 3 -21.83 -20.93 -18.96
C LEU A 3 -20.67 -20.58 -18.03
N ASN A 4 -19.43 -20.78 -18.49
CA ASN A 4 -18.21 -20.44 -17.75
C ASN A 4 -17.99 -18.93 -17.59
N THR A 5 -18.51 -18.12 -18.51
CA THR A 5 -18.42 -16.65 -18.44
C THR A 5 -19.44 -16.08 -17.44
N ILE A 6 -20.57 -16.76 -17.24
CA ILE A 6 -21.64 -16.33 -16.32
C ILE A 6 -21.27 -16.67 -14.85
N THR A 7 -20.63 -17.81 -14.60
CA THR A 7 -20.15 -18.18 -13.25
C THR A 7 -19.00 -17.33 -12.75
N GLY A 8 -18.06 -16.92 -13.62
CA GLY A 8 -16.96 -16.01 -13.26
C GLY A 8 -17.45 -14.61 -12.86
N ILE A 9 -18.46 -14.08 -13.55
CA ILE A 9 -19.04 -12.76 -13.26
C ILE A 9 -19.87 -12.78 -11.97
N ILE A 10 -20.59 -13.87 -11.68
CA ILE A 10 -21.41 -13.98 -10.45
C ILE A 10 -20.53 -14.21 -9.21
N GLY A 11 -19.44 -14.98 -9.31
CA GLY A 11 -18.52 -15.22 -8.19
C GLY A 11 -17.74 -13.97 -7.75
N GLY A 12 -17.31 -13.13 -8.70
CA GLY A 12 -16.61 -11.87 -8.39
C GLY A 12 -17.51 -10.79 -7.77
N ILE A 13 -18.78 -10.73 -8.18
CA ILE A 13 -19.76 -9.76 -7.66
C ILE A 13 -20.24 -10.15 -6.25
N GLY A 14 -20.41 -11.44 -5.95
CA GLY A 14 -20.79 -11.90 -4.60
C GLY A 14 -19.73 -11.55 -3.54
N ARG A 15 -18.45 -11.77 -3.85
CA ARG A 15 -17.32 -11.43 -2.96
C ARG A 15 -17.09 -9.93 -2.78
N MET A 16 -17.62 -9.09 -3.67
CA MET A 16 -17.60 -7.63 -3.51
C MET A 16 -18.49 -7.17 -2.34
N LEU A 17 -19.56 -7.91 -2.04
CA LEU A 17 -20.51 -7.62 -0.95
C LEU A 17 -20.15 -8.30 0.38
N GLU A 18 -19.14 -9.19 0.38
CA GLU A 18 -18.59 -9.74 1.61
C GLU A 18 -17.82 -8.64 2.36
N THR A 19 -18.30 -8.28 3.54
CA THR A 19 -17.72 -7.25 4.42
C THR A 19 -16.40 -7.65 5.06
N SER A 20 -15.87 -8.82 4.72
CA SER A 20 -14.62 -9.34 5.25
C SER A 20 -13.74 -9.89 4.14
N VAL A 21 -12.44 -9.82 4.37
CA VAL A 21 -11.40 -10.34 3.50
C VAL A 21 -10.70 -11.49 4.23
N ASP A 22 -10.60 -12.65 3.59
CA ASP A 22 -9.85 -13.78 4.16
C ASP A 22 -8.35 -13.47 4.18
N THR A 23 -7.74 -13.55 5.36
CA THR A 23 -6.31 -13.34 5.56
C THR A 23 -5.55 -14.64 5.74
N ILE A 24 -4.26 -14.62 5.40
CA ILE A 24 -3.33 -15.73 5.63
C ILE A 24 -2.29 -15.34 6.66
N ASN A 25 -1.90 -16.27 7.52
CA ASN A 25 -0.99 -15.99 8.63
C ASN A 25 0.45 -16.32 8.23
N VAL A 26 1.13 -15.37 7.59
CA VAL A 26 2.55 -15.49 7.24
C VAL A 26 3.41 -15.13 8.46
N PRO A 27 4.28 -16.02 8.95
CA PRO A 27 5.27 -15.68 9.97
C PRO A 27 6.11 -14.45 9.57
N SER A 28 6.36 -13.55 10.51
CA SER A 28 7.06 -12.29 10.23
C SER A 28 8.48 -12.52 9.69
N GLU A 29 9.16 -13.55 10.19
CA GLU A 29 10.48 -13.98 9.72
C GLU A 29 10.57 -14.26 8.20
N LEU A 30 9.49 -14.74 7.58
CA LEU A 30 9.46 -15.04 6.14
C LEU A 30 9.28 -13.80 5.26
N ILE A 31 8.79 -12.69 5.82
CA ILE A 31 8.55 -11.43 5.11
C ILE A 31 9.69 -10.42 5.27
N MET A 32 10.71 -10.71 6.06
CA MET A 32 11.81 -9.76 6.30
C MET A 32 12.63 -9.44 5.04
N GLY A 33 13.30 -8.30 5.05
CA GLY A 33 14.21 -7.86 3.98
C GLY A 33 13.55 -6.96 2.94
N ARG A 34 14.16 -6.90 1.75
CA ARG A 34 13.77 -5.97 0.69
C ARG A 34 12.59 -6.47 -0.14
N TRP A 35 11.71 -5.55 -0.48
CA TRP A 35 10.54 -5.72 -1.32
C TRP A 35 10.33 -4.53 -2.25
N PHE A 36 9.67 -4.77 -3.37
CA PHE A 36 9.32 -3.77 -4.38
C PHE A 36 7.81 -3.74 -4.54
N GLN A 37 7.20 -2.56 -4.41
CA GLN A 37 5.76 -2.45 -4.60
C GLN A 37 5.44 -2.45 -6.11
N MET A 38 4.73 -3.47 -6.57
CA MET A 38 4.43 -3.72 -7.98
C MET A 38 3.08 -3.14 -8.38
N TYR A 39 2.09 -3.22 -7.49
CA TYR A 39 0.74 -2.70 -7.72
C TYR A 39 0.23 -1.91 -6.52
N LYS A 40 -0.65 -0.96 -6.83
CA LYS A 40 -1.51 -0.27 -5.86
C LYS A 40 -2.96 -0.22 -6.32
N ALA A 41 -3.89 0.12 -5.44
CA ALA A 41 -5.27 0.43 -5.84
C ALA A 41 -5.32 1.70 -6.72
N ALA A 42 -6.30 1.77 -7.64
CA ALA A 42 -6.45 2.90 -8.57
C ALA A 42 -6.81 4.22 -7.88
N ILE A 43 -7.66 4.16 -6.86
CA ILE A 43 -7.94 5.27 -5.97
C ILE A 43 -7.26 4.93 -4.66
N ASN A 44 -6.09 5.53 -4.44
CA ASN A 44 -5.39 5.41 -3.18
C ASN A 44 -5.94 6.47 -2.21
N PHE A 45 -6.55 6.05 -1.10
CA PHE A 45 -6.91 6.97 -0.01
C PHE A 45 -5.69 7.49 0.75
N ASP A 46 -4.48 7.05 0.40
CA ASP A 46 -3.25 7.81 0.65
C ASP A 46 -3.17 8.98 -0.36
N VAL A 47 -3.97 10.03 -0.07
CA VAL A 47 -4.17 11.20 -0.93
C VAL A 47 -2.86 11.93 -1.28
N PHE A 48 -1.81 11.67 -0.50
CA PHE A 48 -0.49 12.28 -0.61
C PHE A 48 0.42 11.55 -1.60
N ARG A 49 0.03 10.35 -2.08
CA ARG A 49 0.90 9.45 -2.86
C ARG A 49 0.22 8.95 -4.13
N THR A 50 -0.30 9.87 -4.92
CA THR A 50 -1.02 9.57 -6.17
C THR A 50 -0.10 9.04 -7.26
N GLN A 51 1.17 9.46 -7.30
CA GLN A 51 2.17 8.99 -8.26
C GLN A 51 3.44 8.52 -7.55
N MET A 52 3.83 7.28 -7.83
CA MET A 52 5.02 6.64 -7.25
C MET A 52 5.81 5.99 -8.39
N PHE A 53 7.12 6.15 -8.36
CA PHE A 53 8.04 5.49 -9.28
C PHE A 53 9.12 4.76 -8.47
N CYS A 54 9.49 3.57 -8.91
CA CYS A 54 10.56 2.77 -8.29
C CYS A 54 10.41 2.58 -6.77
N PRO A 55 9.21 2.25 -6.23
CA PRO A 55 9.07 2.07 -4.79
C PRO A 55 9.83 0.84 -4.30
N VAL A 56 10.54 1.00 -3.18
CA VAL A 56 11.23 -0.05 -2.43
C VAL A 56 10.81 0.04 -0.97
N ALA A 57 10.70 -1.11 -0.33
CA ALA A 57 10.33 -1.27 1.06
C ALA A 57 11.30 -2.25 1.74
N TYR A 58 11.78 -1.88 2.92
CA TYR A 58 12.67 -2.69 3.75
C TYR A 58 11.93 -3.11 5.01
N PHE A 59 11.68 -4.40 5.14
CA PHE A 59 10.95 -5.00 6.25
C PHE A 59 11.96 -5.49 7.30
N SER A 60 11.79 -5.03 8.54
CA SER A 60 12.67 -5.39 9.65
C SER A 60 11.87 -5.74 10.91
N PRO A 61 12.35 -6.67 11.76
CA PRO A 61 11.65 -7.01 12.98
C PRO A 61 11.55 -5.79 13.90
N ASN A 62 10.39 -5.60 14.53
CA ASN A 62 10.18 -4.51 15.47
C ASN A 62 9.51 -5.03 16.76
N PRO A 63 10.28 -5.36 17.80
CA PRO A 63 9.75 -5.92 19.04
C PRO A 63 8.87 -4.93 19.82
N ILE A 64 8.95 -3.62 19.53
CA ILE A 64 8.08 -2.61 20.15
C ILE A 64 6.62 -2.81 19.73
N MET A 65 6.39 -3.37 18.54
CA MET A 65 5.05 -3.61 18.00
C MET A 65 4.42 -4.94 18.45
N GLY A 66 5.06 -5.64 19.40
CA GLY A 66 4.60 -6.92 19.93
C GLY A 66 5.18 -8.13 19.20
N GLU A 67 4.67 -9.31 19.54
CA GLU A 67 5.04 -10.57 18.89
C GLU A 67 4.68 -10.55 17.39
N ASP A 68 5.60 -11.00 16.53
CA ASP A 68 5.48 -10.89 15.07
C ASP A 68 5.34 -9.45 14.53
N GLY A 69 5.58 -8.44 15.38
CA GLY A 69 5.59 -7.03 15.00
C GLY A 69 6.79 -6.68 14.13
N PHE A 70 6.58 -5.81 13.14
CA PHE A 70 7.63 -5.41 12.21
C PHE A 70 7.50 -3.96 11.74
N SER A 71 8.60 -3.40 11.26
CA SER A 71 8.66 -2.09 10.64
C SER A 71 8.90 -2.24 9.14
N MET A 72 8.41 -1.25 8.40
CA MET A 72 8.67 -1.08 6.98
C MET A 72 9.23 0.32 6.75
N GLU A 73 10.44 0.40 6.23
CA GLU A 73 11.05 1.64 5.77
C GLU A 73 10.94 1.71 4.25
N GLU A 74 10.21 2.70 3.76
CA GLU A 74 9.84 2.79 2.35
C GLU A 74 10.47 4.01 1.71
N ALA A 75 10.83 3.86 0.44
CA ALA A 75 11.28 4.95 -0.40
C ALA A 75 10.74 4.82 -1.81
N TYR A 76 10.42 5.95 -2.43
CA TYR A 76 9.93 6.00 -3.81
C TYR A 76 10.27 7.37 -4.41
N ARG A 77 10.24 7.44 -5.74
CA ARG A 77 10.42 8.69 -6.46
C ARG A 77 9.08 9.32 -6.80
N THR A 78 9.01 10.64 -6.66
CA THR A 78 7.85 11.45 -7.02
C THR A 78 8.05 12.11 -8.38
N ILE A 79 6.96 12.48 -9.06
CA ILE A 79 6.94 13.20 -10.35
C ILE A 79 7.44 12.35 -11.55
N SER A 80 8.60 11.69 -11.43
CA SER A 80 9.18 10.85 -12.47
C SER A 80 10.13 9.79 -11.89
N LYS A 81 10.59 8.86 -12.73
CA LYS A 81 11.58 7.83 -12.37
C LYS A 81 12.96 8.37 -11.93
N THR A 82 13.27 9.63 -12.19
CA THR A 82 14.51 10.31 -11.73
C THR A 82 14.20 11.45 -10.77
N GLY A 83 12.96 11.58 -10.32
CA GLY A 83 12.54 12.66 -9.44
C GLY A 83 13.07 12.52 -8.01
N PRO A 84 12.67 13.45 -7.12
CA PRO A 84 13.02 13.44 -5.71
C PRO A 84 12.60 12.14 -5.03
N ILE A 85 13.41 11.69 -4.07
CA ILE A 85 13.11 10.51 -3.26
C ILE A 85 12.34 10.97 -2.02
N GLU A 86 11.14 10.42 -1.85
CA GLU A 86 10.39 10.49 -0.61
C GLU A 86 10.60 9.22 0.22
N THR A 87 10.72 9.38 1.53
CA THR A 87 10.94 8.30 2.48
C THR A 87 9.95 8.36 3.63
N TYR A 88 9.52 7.22 4.13
CA TYR A 88 8.64 7.14 5.29
C TYR A 88 8.77 5.81 6.02
N LYS A 89 8.32 5.78 7.27
CA LYS A 89 8.27 4.59 8.12
C LYS A 89 6.84 4.19 8.36
N ARG A 90 6.60 2.88 8.39
CA ARG A 90 5.36 2.30 8.89
C ARG A 90 5.64 1.18 9.87
N ASP A 91 4.88 1.11 10.95
CA ASP A 91 5.02 0.11 12.00
C ASP A 91 3.78 -0.78 12.05
N MET A 92 3.98 -2.09 12.09
CA MET A 92 2.93 -3.10 12.02
C MET A 92 2.76 -3.79 13.37
N ASN A 93 1.59 -3.59 13.98
CA ASN A 93 1.15 -4.32 15.17
C ASN A 93 0.25 -5.48 14.73
N LYS A 94 0.60 -6.72 15.08
CA LYS A 94 -0.22 -7.89 14.76
C LYS A 94 -1.45 -7.95 15.68
N VAL A 95 -2.64 -7.97 15.08
CA VAL A 95 -3.92 -8.07 15.80
C VAL A 95 -4.71 -9.34 15.49
N GLY A 96 -4.28 -10.09 14.49
CA GLY A 96 -4.89 -11.36 14.12
C GLY A 96 -4.06 -12.13 13.09
N PRO A 97 -4.52 -13.31 12.67
CA PRO A 97 -3.85 -14.11 11.64
C PRO A 97 -3.75 -13.32 10.33
N GLY A 98 -2.55 -12.88 9.96
CA GLY A 98 -2.35 -12.04 8.76
C GLY A 98 -2.91 -10.62 8.84
N GLN A 99 -3.34 -10.17 10.02
CA GLN A 99 -3.98 -8.87 10.22
C GLN A 99 -3.12 -7.97 11.09
N TYR A 100 -2.83 -6.78 10.58
CA TYR A 100 -1.99 -5.80 11.27
C TYR A 100 -2.64 -4.42 11.29
N TRP A 101 -2.42 -3.68 12.38
CA TRP A 101 -2.55 -2.23 12.41
C TRP A 101 -1.24 -1.59 11.96
N MET A 102 -1.32 -0.75 10.94
CA MET A 102 -0.24 -0.02 10.32
C MET A 102 -0.23 1.42 10.81
N TYR A 103 0.76 1.75 11.63
CA TYR A 103 1.03 3.09 12.14
C TYR A 103 2.01 3.80 11.21
N THR A 104 1.88 5.12 11.08
CA THR A 104 2.81 5.94 10.28
C THR A 104 3.05 7.28 10.96
N GLU A 105 4.17 7.92 10.64
CA GLU A 105 4.55 9.22 11.18
C GLU A 105 3.68 10.38 10.65
N GLU A 106 2.89 10.15 9.59
CA GLU A 106 2.20 11.22 8.85
C GLU A 106 0.71 11.40 9.19
N TYR A 107 0.03 10.38 9.71
CA TYR A 107 -1.40 10.44 10.04
C TYR A 107 -1.67 9.84 11.41
N PHE A 108 -2.67 10.39 12.10
CA PHE A 108 -3.02 10.00 13.46
C PHE A 108 -3.69 8.62 13.56
N TYR A 109 -4.49 8.23 12.56
CA TYR A 109 -5.25 6.98 12.61
C TYR A 109 -4.48 5.83 11.94
N PRO A 110 -4.32 4.68 12.65
CA PRO A 110 -3.70 3.50 12.05
C PRO A 110 -4.57 2.96 10.91
N ARG A 111 -3.91 2.43 9.88
CA ARG A 111 -4.57 1.78 8.74
C ARG A 111 -4.50 0.27 8.88
N GLN A 112 -5.35 -0.45 8.16
CA GLN A 112 -5.32 -1.91 8.14
C GLN A 112 -4.27 -2.40 7.13
N PHE A 113 -3.53 -3.43 7.50
CA PHE A 113 -2.57 -4.13 6.64
C PHE A 113 -2.84 -5.62 6.74
N TYR A 114 -3.62 -6.15 5.80
CA TYR A 114 -4.12 -7.52 5.80
C TYR A 114 -3.45 -8.30 4.67
N ILE A 115 -2.68 -9.33 5.02
CA ILE A 115 -2.02 -10.21 4.05
C ILE A 115 -3.02 -11.26 3.59
N ILE A 116 -3.30 -11.28 2.28
CA ILE A 116 -4.33 -12.16 1.68
C ILE A 116 -3.75 -13.24 0.78
N ALA A 117 -2.49 -13.07 0.37
CA ALA A 117 -1.74 -14.09 -0.35
C ALA A 117 -0.24 -13.88 -0.16
N ALA A 118 0.48 -14.99 -0.20
CA ALA A 118 1.93 -15.08 -0.26
C ALA A 118 2.26 -16.25 -1.17
N GLY A 119 3.33 -16.17 -1.94
CA GLY A 119 3.65 -17.22 -2.89
C GLY A 119 5.08 -17.19 -3.38
N PRO A 120 5.47 -18.18 -4.22
CA PRO A 120 4.57 -19.17 -4.83
C PRO A 120 4.24 -20.38 -3.93
N SER A 121 5.08 -20.72 -2.96
CA SER A 121 5.02 -22.01 -2.23
C SER A 121 4.53 -21.89 -0.78
N PHE A 122 3.78 -20.84 -0.43
CA PHE A 122 3.34 -20.65 0.94
C PHE A 122 2.09 -21.49 1.23
N ASP A 123 2.16 -22.31 2.27
CA ASP A 123 1.04 -23.05 2.81
C ASP A 123 0.55 -22.40 4.11
N ASN A 124 -0.70 -21.94 4.12
CA ASN A 124 -1.31 -21.26 5.25
C ASN A 124 -1.66 -22.21 6.41
N GLU A 125 -1.85 -23.50 6.16
CA GLU A 125 -2.15 -24.49 7.20
C GLU A 125 -0.90 -24.85 7.98
N THR A 126 0.18 -25.18 7.28
CA THR A 126 1.47 -25.51 7.89
C THR A 126 2.29 -24.29 8.28
N LYS A 127 1.94 -23.10 7.76
CA LYS A 127 2.66 -21.82 7.91
C LYS A 127 4.12 -21.91 7.46
N LYS A 128 4.38 -22.75 6.46
CA LYS A 128 5.71 -22.99 5.90
C LYS A 128 5.74 -22.59 4.44
N ALA A 129 6.94 -22.30 3.97
CA ALA A 129 7.22 -22.13 2.56
C ALA A 129 8.42 -23.02 2.20
N ASP A 130 8.25 -23.86 1.19
CA ASP A 130 9.33 -24.73 0.70
C ASP A 130 10.44 -23.93 0.02
N GLU A 131 10.07 -22.79 -0.58
CA GLU A 131 10.98 -21.82 -1.18
C GLU A 131 10.76 -20.42 -0.59
N PRO A 132 11.75 -19.52 -0.67
CA PRO A 132 11.58 -18.13 -0.22
C PRO A 132 10.42 -17.45 -0.95
N LEU A 133 9.58 -16.75 -0.17
CA LEU A 133 8.45 -15.99 -0.70
C LEU A 133 8.92 -14.96 -1.73
N GLN A 134 8.29 -14.97 -2.90
CA GLN A 134 8.58 -14.08 -4.03
C GLN A 134 7.61 -12.91 -4.12
N TYR A 135 6.38 -13.06 -3.63
CA TYR A 135 5.40 -11.99 -3.57
C TYR A 135 4.50 -12.12 -2.34
N ILE A 136 3.95 -10.98 -1.91
CA ILE A 136 2.82 -10.90 -0.97
C ILE A 136 1.79 -9.91 -1.49
N ILE A 137 0.51 -10.17 -1.20
CA ILE A 137 -0.61 -9.31 -1.57
C ILE A 137 -1.28 -8.84 -0.28
N VAL A 138 -1.46 -7.52 -0.18
CA VAL A 138 -1.93 -6.83 1.02
C VAL A 138 -3.09 -5.89 0.68
N THR A 139 -4.07 -5.81 1.58
CA THR A 139 -5.26 -4.95 1.47
C THR A 139 -5.73 -4.49 2.86
N ASP A 140 -6.83 -3.74 2.93
CA ASP A 140 -7.66 -3.56 4.12
C ASP A 140 -8.92 -4.45 4.10
N ALA A 141 -9.69 -4.43 5.19
CA ALA A 141 -10.90 -5.23 5.38
C ALA A 141 -11.99 -4.99 4.32
N ASN A 142 -12.02 -3.79 3.73
CA ASN A 142 -13.05 -3.34 2.80
C ASN A 142 -12.55 -3.32 1.34
N ARG A 143 -11.35 -3.84 1.06
CA ARG A 143 -10.74 -3.86 -0.28
C ARG A 143 -10.61 -2.47 -0.90
N LEU A 144 -10.39 -1.43 -0.09
CA LEU A 144 -10.23 -0.04 -0.55
C LEU A 144 -8.79 0.29 -0.96
N SER A 145 -7.83 -0.39 -0.37
CA SER A 145 -6.40 -0.31 -0.60
C SER A 145 -5.87 -1.64 -1.10
N LEU A 146 -4.81 -1.57 -1.88
CA LEU A 146 -4.14 -2.74 -2.42
C LEU A 146 -2.66 -2.40 -2.48
N MET A 147 -1.82 -3.33 -2.04
CA MET A 147 -0.37 -3.27 -2.18
C MET A 147 0.11 -4.67 -2.55
N VAL A 148 0.75 -4.80 -3.71
CA VAL A 148 1.43 -6.04 -4.09
C VAL A 148 2.92 -5.79 -3.97
N TYR A 149 3.58 -6.60 -3.16
CA TYR A 149 5.04 -6.55 -3.01
C TYR A 149 5.67 -7.76 -3.68
N ALA A 150 6.83 -7.57 -4.30
CA ALA A 150 7.63 -8.64 -4.88
C ALA A 150 9.11 -8.54 -4.47
N ARG A 151 9.83 -9.66 -4.44
CA ARG A 151 11.27 -9.70 -4.14
C ARG A 151 12.13 -9.17 -5.27
N ASP A 152 11.71 -9.41 -6.51
CA ASP A 152 12.40 -8.98 -7.71
C ASP A 152 11.36 -8.54 -8.76
N PRO A 153 11.41 -7.30 -9.25
CA PRO A 153 10.45 -6.80 -10.23
C PRO A 153 10.46 -7.58 -11.55
N HIS A 154 11.64 -7.96 -12.04
CA HIS A 154 11.81 -8.63 -13.32
C HIS A 154 11.24 -10.04 -13.27
N VAL A 155 11.62 -10.82 -12.25
CA VAL A 155 11.09 -12.17 -12.02
C VAL A 155 9.58 -12.13 -11.81
N PHE A 156 9.08 -11.15 -11.06
CA PHE A 156 7.65 -10.98 -10.84
C PHE A 156 6.88 -10.78 -12.13
N PHE A 157 7.31 -9.85 -13.00
CA PHE A 157 6.63 -9.62 -14.28
C PHE A 157 6.69 -10.82 -15.22
N GLN A 158 7.77 -11.60 -15.18
CA GLN A 158 7.93 -12.77 -16.02
C GLN A 158 7.13 -13.99 -15.54
N LYS A 159 7.08 -14.25 -14.23
CA LYS A 159 6.59 -15.52 -13.68
C LYS A 159 5.26 -15.39 -12.93
N TYR A 160 5.05 -14.32 -12.17
CA TYR A 160 3.98 -14.27 -11.16
C TYR A 160 2.88 -13.26 -11.51
N ASN A 161 3.14 -12.31 -12.39
CA ASN A 161 2.23 -11.21 -12.68
C ASN A 161 0.84 -11.65 -13.13
N LYS A 162 0.78 -12.65 -14.03
CA LYS A 162 -0.50 -13.16 -14.52
C LYS A 162 -1.33 -13.79 -13.39
N ASP A 163 -0.73 -14.70 -12.64
CA ASP A 163 -1.42 -15.44 -11.57
C ASP A 163 -1.87 -14.51 -10.43
N VAL A 164 -1.06 -13.50 -10.13
CA VAL A 164 -1.38 -12.46 -9.13
C VAL A 164 -2.56 -11.60 -9.59
N LEU A 165 -2.60 -11.18 -10.86
CA LEU A 165 -3.73 -10.44 -11.42
C LEU A 165 -5.03 -11.29 -11.41
N GLU A 166 -4.96 -12.55 -11.82
CA GLU A 166 -6.10 -13.48 -11.79
C GLU A 166 -6.59 -13.73 -10.35
N PHE A 167 -5.67 -13.87 -9.39
CA PHE A 167 -6.02 -13.98 -7.98
C PHE A 167 -6.74 -12.74 -7.47
N MET A 168 -6.23 -11.55 -7.79
CA MET A 168 -6.82 -10.27 -7.38
C MET A 168 -8.22 -10.09 -7.96
N GLU A 169 -8.44 -10.43 -9.23
CA GLU A 169 -9.76 -10.41 -9.85
C GLU A 169 -10.74 -11.35 -9.12
N LYS A 170 -10.33 -12.60 -8.83
CA LYS A 170 -11.12 -13.58 -8.05
C LYS A 170 -11.40 -13.14 -6.61
N LYS A 171 -10.62 -12.22 -6.06
CA LYS A 171 -10.79 -11.65 -4.71
C LYS A 171 -11.52 -10.30 -4.71
N GLY A 172 -12.01 -9.84 -5.86
CA GLY A 172 -12.87 -8.66 -5.98
C GLY A 172 -12.11 -7.34 -6.20
N PHE A 173 -10.85 -7.40 -6.62
CA PHE A 173 -10.10 -6.21 -7.06
C PHE A 173 -10.24 -6.04 -8.57
N GLY A 174 -10.76 -4.89 -9.01
CA GLY A 174 -10.97 -4.58 -10.42
C GLY A 174 -12.33 -5.04 -10.97
N GLY A 175 -12.37 -5.41 -12.25
CA GLY A 175 -13.61 -5.73 -12.96
C GLY A 175 -14.55 -4.51 -13.08
N ARG A 176 -15.77 -4.61 -12.52
CA ARG A 176 -16.76 -3.50 -12.49
C ARG A 176 -16.42 -2.42 -11.46
N VAL A 177 -15.43 -2.67 -10.59
CA VAL A 177 -15.03 -1.79 -9.48
C VAL A 177 -13.75 -1.06 -9.87
N PHE A 178 -13.90 0.10 -10.51
CA PHE A 178 -12.74 0.81 -11.05
C PHE A 178 -11.84 1.42 -9.98
N TRP A 179 -12.34 1.65 -8.75
CA TRP A 179 -11.57 2.34 -7.71
C TRP A 179 -10.53 1.45 -7.01
N ASN A 180 -10.80 0.16 -6.85
CA ASN A 180 -9.85 -0.79 -6.24
C ASN A 180 -9.08 -1.61 -7.30
N SER A 181 -9.22 -1.28 -8.58
CA SER A 181 -8.52 -1.99 -9.66
C SER A 181 -7.01 -1.92 -9.48
N PRO A 182 -6.26 -3.03 -9.66
CA PRO A 182 -4.80 -3.02 -9.58
C PRO A 182 -4.20 -2.07 -10.63
N ARG A 183 -3.43 -1.09 -10.17
CA ARG A 183 -2.64 -0.19 -11.01
C ARG A 183 -1.16 -0.55 -10.89
N PRO A 184 -0.49 -0.88 -12.00
CA PRO A 184 0.93 -1.18 -11.96
C PRO A 184 1.71 0.09 -11.58
N ILE A 185 2.78 -0.11 -10.82
CA ILE A 185 3.75 0.93 -10.48
C ILE A 185 5.00 0.71 -11.32
N TYR A 186 5.61 1.81 -11.77
CA TYR A 186 6.83 1.73 -12.58
C TYR A 186 7.99 1.12 -11.80
N GLN A 187 8.52 0.00 -12.29
CA GLN A 187 9.66 -0.74 -11.75
C GLN A 187 10.60 -1.19 -12.89
N GLY A 188 11.05 -0.22 -13.71
CA GLY A 188 11.90 -0.46 -14.87
C GLY A 188 13.35 -0.80 -14.51
N PRO A 189 14.15 -1.29 -15.47
CA PRO A 189 15.57 -1.60 -15.27
C PRO A 189 16.45 -0.37 -14.98
N ASP A 190 15.92 0.82 -15.23
CA ASP A 190 16.51 2.13 -14.97
C ASP A 190 16.07 2.73 -13.62
N CYS A 191 15.38 1.95 -12.78
CA CYS A 191 15.09 2.33 -11.41
C CYS A 191 16.36 2.23 -10.56
N GLU A 192 16.77 3.36 -9.99
CA GLU A 192 17.80 3.39 -8.94
C GLU A 192 17.12 3.43 -7.57
N TRP A 193 17.15 2.30 -6.87
CA TRP A 193 16.57 2.16 -5.53
C TRP A 193 17.59 2.51 -4.45
N PRO A 194 17.25 3.41 -3.51
CA PRO A 194 18.14 3.73 -2.40
C PRO A 194 18.33 2.51 -1.49
N SER A 195 19.52 2.39 -0.88
CA SER A 195 19.79 1.35 0.12
C SER A 195 19.01 1.60 1.41
N GLU A 196 18.80 0.56 2.23
CA GLU A 196 18.13 0.69 3.55
C GLU A 196 18.78 1.80 4.42
N LYS A 197 20.11 1.85 4.47
CA LYS A 197 20.86 2.89 5.19
C LYS A 197 20.59 4.29 4.66
N GLU A 198 20.46 4.42 3.34
CA GLU A 198 20.15 5.70 2.70
C GLU A 198 18.71 6.12 3.02
N VAL A 199 17.75 5.20 2.98
CA VAL A 199 16.35 5.45 3.35
C VAL A 199 16.27 5.95 4.80
N PHE A 200 16.93 5.25 5.72
CA PHE A 200 17.02 5.65 7.11
C PHE A 200 17.63 7.05 7.28
N ALA A 201 18.78 7.31 6.67
CA ALA A 201 19.47 8.59 6.77
C ALA A 201 18.63 9.76 6.23
N ARG A 202 18.01 9.58 5.06
CA ARG A 202 17.11 10.59 4.45
C ARG A 202 15.92 10.89 5.35
N ARG A 203 15.30 9.87 5.95
CA ARG A 203 14.18 10.07 6.89
C ARG A 203 14.62 10.86 8.12
N VAL A 204 15.74 10.48 8.74
CA VAL A 204 16.26 11.16 9.95
C VAL A 204 16.54 12.64 9.65
N LEU A 205 17.20 12.94 8.52
CA LEU A 205 17.48 14.31 8.11
C LEU A 205 16.20 15.12 7.83
N LYS A 206 15.22 14.52 7.14
CA LYS A 206 13.91 15.15 6.90
C LYS A 206 13.20 15.50 8.21
N ASN A 207 13.20 14.57 9.18
CA ASN A 207 12.55 14.79 10.47
C ASN A 207 13.29 15.85 11.32
N GLN A 208 14.62 15.92 11.24
CA GLN A 208 15.42 16.98 11.87
C GLN A 208 15.09 18.35 11.28
N GLU A 209 15.06 18.47 9.95
CA GLU A 209 14.73 19.72 9.26
C GLU A 209 13.31 20.20 9.61
N LEU A 210 12.33 19.30 9.64
CA LEU A 210 10.96 19.62 10.05
C LEU A 210 10.89 20.10 11.50
N ALA A 211 11.64 19.47 12.41
CA ALA A 211 11.71 19.88 13.80
C ALA A 211 12.37 21.27 13.97
N GLU A 212 13.42 21.57 13.20
CA GLU A 212 14.07 22.88 13.20
C GLU A 212 13.15 23.98 12.65
N ARG A 213 12.45 23.73 11.53
CA ARG A 213 11.44 24.65 10.98
C ARG A 213 10.31 24.91 11.97
N SER A 214 9.85 23.87 12.67
CA SER A 214 8.84 24.02 13.72
C SER A 214 9.33 24.86 14.90
N LYS A 215 10.61 24.77 15.27
CA LYS A 215 11.21 25.60 16.32
C LYS A 215 11.40 27.05 15.90
N ASN A 216 11.75 27.28 14.63
CA ASN A 216 12.00 28.62 14.09
C ASN A 216 10.73 29.38 13.69
N GLY A 217 9.54 28.82 13.92
CA GLY A 217 8.26 29.49 13.66
C GLY A 217 7.93 29.73 12.17
N THR A 218 8.73 29.18 11.25
CA THR A 218 8.51 29.26 9.79
C THR A 218 7.69 28.09 9.25
N ALA A 219 6.98 27.37 10.13
CA ALA A 219 6.03 26.35 9.75
C ALA A 219 4.88 27.00 8.96
N GLU A 220 4.97 27.00 7.63
CA GLU A 220 3.76 27.07 6.82
C GLU A 220 2.89 25.88 7.24
N PRO A 221 1.61 26.12 7.61
CA PRO A 221 0.75 25.03 7.98
C PRO A 221 0.52 24.19 6.73
N ALA A 222 1.11 23.00 6.68
CA ALA A 222 0.75 21.95 5.72
C ALA A 222 -0.75 21.54 5.79
N MET A 223 -1.54 22.21 6.64
CA MET A 223 -2.98 22.07 6.80
C MET A 223 -3.83 23.16 6.11
N SER A 224 -3.26 24.13 5.39
CA SER A 224 -4.06 25.17 4.72
C SER A 224 -4.65 24.77 3.35
N GLY A 225 -4.39 23.55 2.88
CA GLY A 225 -4.77 23.10 1.53
C GLY A 225 -5.76 21.93 1.45
N MET A 226 -6.30 21.40 2.56
CA MET A 226 -7.21 20.25 2.51
C MET A 226 -8.70 20.67 2.47
N PRO A 227 -9.47 20.23 1.45
CA PRO A 227 -10.92 20.46 1.37
C PRO A 227 -11.71 19.92 2.58
N LEU A 228 -11.13 18.97 3.32
CA LEU A 228 -11.81 18.27 4.42
C LEU A 228 -11.88 19.12 5.70
N ALA A 229 -10.87 19.96 5.96
CA ALA A 229 -10.88 20.87 7.11
C ALA A 229 -11.89 22.02 6.90
N ASP A 230 -12.04 22.48 5.66
CA ASP A 230 -13.09 23.45 5.28
C ASP A 230 -14.48 22.79 5.26
N MET A 231 -14.60 21.52 4.87
CA MET A 231 -15.86 20.77 4.90
C MET A 231 -16.40 20.55 6.32
N LEU A 232 -15.51 20.37 7.30
CA LEU A 232 -15.87 20.26 8.72
C LEU A 232 -16.22 21.60 9.36
N ARG A 233 -15.66 22.71 8.85
CA ARG A 233 -15.94 24.06 9.35
C ARG A 233 -17.21 24.66 8.78
N ASP A 234 -17.51 24.42 7.50
CA ASP A 234 -18.71 24.95 6.85
C ASP A 234 -19.16 24.06 5.67
N PRO A 235 -19.94 22.99 5.95
CA PRO A 235 -20.34 22.02 4.94
C PRO A 235 -21.15 22.63 3.79
N LYS A 236 -21.92 23.70 4.06
CA LYS A 236 -22.74 24.39 3.05
C LYS A 236 -21.89 25.10 2.01
N LYS A 237 -20.87 25.84 2.45
CA LYS A 237 -20.00 26.63 1.57
C LYS A 237 -19.14 25.77 0.64
N THR A 238 -18.79 24.57 1.11
CA THR A 238 -18.03 23.57 0.34
C THR A 238 -18.91 22.89 -0.71
N LEU A 239 -20.17 22.58 -0.36
CA LEU A 239 -21.19 22.08 -1.30
C LEU A 239 -21.52 23.10 -2.39
N GLU A 240 -21.65 24.38 -2.06
CA GLU A 240 -21.89 25.45 -3.05
C GLU A 240 -20.75 25.60 -4.07
N ARG A 241 -19.49 25.42 -3.66
CA ARG A 241 -18.32 25.42 -4.57
C ARG A 241 -18.28 24.21 -5.50
N LEU A 242 -18.65 23.04 -4.99
CA LEU A 242 -18.66 21.78 -5.76
C LEU A 242 -19.82 21.72 -6.76
N VAL A 243 -20.94 22.39 -6.47
CA VAL A 243 -22.10 22.46 -7.36
C VAL A 243 -22.01 23.67 -8.32
N GLY A 244 -21.26 24.72 -7.96
CA GLY A 244 -21.15 25.97 -8.71
C GLY A 244 -20.12 26.01 -9.85
N THR A 245 -19.45 24.91 -10.20
CA THR A 245 -18.47 24.86 -11.31
C THR A 245 -18.97 24.08 -12.53
N GLN A 246 -20.21 24.35 -12.94
CA GLN A 246 -20.61 24.21 -14.34
C GLN A 246 -21.21 25.53 -14.82
N GLY A 247 -20.45 26.25 -15.65
CA GLY A 247 -20.93 27.42 -16.38
C GLY A 247 -19.97 28.60 -16.36
N HIS A 248 -18.90 28.52 -17.14
CA HIS A 248 -18.54 29.50 -18.18
C HIS A 248 -17.37 28.97 -19.00
#